data_AF-A0A1Q9T7Q0-F1
#
_entry.id   AF-A0A1Q9T7Q0-F1
#
_cell.length_a   1.000
_cell.length_b   1.000
_cell.length_c   1.000
_cell.angle_alpha   90.00
_cell.angle_beta   90.00
_cell.angle_gamma   90.00
#
_symmetry.space_group_name_H-M   'P 1'
#
loop_
_entity.id
_entity.type
_entity.pdbx_description
1 polymer ?
#
loop_
_entity_poly.entity_id
_entity_poly.type
_entity_poly.pdbx_seq_one_letter_code
_entity_poly.pdbx_strand_id
1 'polypeptide(L)'
;MSKSAPPSHEARLLLFLDLVEDYRVLASVLPVTVEFTVGVPRDPADHWHRLLRAFALRKLVSANDHVTVVRVVQSLDALMPERNEQIRSEMRGGGGGGNAGSAAFGDGAGGPYDHADDITLDVLYGSYLHGDYDKWARSRARPQLYEEMALWSWVTNVEAIIYDLQRSILDVRDEGTIILPDGPGA
;
A
#
# COMPACT_ATOMS: atom_id res chain seq x y z
N MET A 1 21.42 14.73 12.54
CA MET A 1 20.17 15.29 11.99
C MET A 1 19.12 15.23 13.08
N SER A 2 18.53 16.37 13.45
CA SER A 2 17.42 16.40 14.42
C SER A 2 16.27 15.59 13.86
N LYS A 3 15.82 14.52 14.55
CA LYS A 3 14.56 13.86 14.20
C LYS A 3 13.47 14.89 14.43
N SER A 4 12.82 15.34 13.36
CA SER A 4 11.61 16.15 13.47
C SER A 4 10.63 15.48 14.43
N ALA A 5 9.96 16.27 15.26
CA ALA A 5 8.89 15.75 16.10
C ALA A 5 7.87 14.99 15.23
N PRO A 6 7.27 13.88 15.72
CA PRO A 6 6.22 13.19 14.99
C PRO A 6 5.09 14.17 14.64
N PRO A 7 4.49 14.07 13.43
CA PRO A 7 3.37 14.94 13.08
C PRO A 7 2.17 14.68 13.99
N SER A 8 1.33 15.71 14.17
CA SER A 8 0.01 15.55 14.81
C SER A 8 -0.85 14.55 14.01
N HIS A 9 -1.98 14.12 14.58
CA HIS A 9 -2.88 13.21 13.89
C HIS A 9 -3.45 13.85 12.61
N GLU A 10 -3.87 15.11 12.70
CA GLU A 10 -4.41 15.90 11.58
C GLU A 10 -3.34 16.13 10.51
N ALA A 11 -2.12 16.53 10.90
CA ALA A 11 -1.02 16.72 9.96
C ALA A 11 -0.63 15.42 9.25
N ARG A 12 -0.76 14.27 9.93
CA ARG A 12 -0.54 12.95 9.33
C ARG A 12 -1.63 12.59 8.32
N LEU A 13 -2.89 12.86 8.63
CA LEU A 13 -4.01 12.63 7.70
C LEU A 13 -3.87 13.53 6.47
N LEU A 14 -3.53 14.80 6.64
CA LEU A 14 -3.27 15.71 5.53
C LEU A 14 -2.13 15.21 4.64
N LEU A 15 -0.98 14.88 5.23
CA LEU A 15 0.15 14.35 4.46
C LEU A 15 -0.22 13.03 3.76
N PHE A 16 -1.04 12.18 4.37
CA PHE A 16 -1.55 10.98 3.71
C PHE A 16 -2.39 11.33 2.47
N LEU A 17 -3.34 12.27 2.58
CA LEU A 17 -4.16 12.70 1.45
C LEU A 17 -3.29 13.23 0.29
N ASP A 18 -2.30 14.07 0.58
CA ASP A 18 -1.38 14.61 -0.43
C ASP A 18 -0.60 13.49 -1.13
N LEU A 19 -0.06 12.53 -0.36
CA LEU A 19 0.70 11.41 -0.90
C LEU A 19 -0.16 10.46 -1.75
N VAL A 20 -1.43 10.27 -1.39
CA VAL A 20 -2.37 9.47 -2.19
C VAL A 20 -2.73 10.20 -3.48
N GLU A 21 -2.91 11.52 -3.46
CA GLU A 21 -3.19 12.29 -4.67
C GLU A 21 -2.01 12.28 -5.65
N ASP A 22 -0.78 12.50 -5.17
CA ASP A 22 0.44 12.34 -5.96
C ASP A 22 0.52 10.93 -6.58
N TYR A 23 0.14 9.92 -5.80
CA TYR A 23 0.09 8.54 -6.29
C TYR A 23 -0.96 8.35 -7.38
N ARG A 24 -2.14 8.96 -7.29
CA ARG A 24 -3.18 8.88 -8.34
C ARG A 24 -2.70 9.48 -9.64
N VAL A 25 -2.00 10.62 -9.58
CA VAL A 25 -1.37 11.23 -10.76
C VAL A 25 -0.35 10.27 -11.37
N LEU A 26 0.54 9.69 -10.56
CA LEU A 26 1.52 8.69 -11.02
C LEU A 26 0.83 7.46 -11.66
N ALA A 27 -0.21 6.94 -11.02
CA ALA A 27 -0.96 5.79 -11.52
C ALA A 27 -1.63 6.09 -12.87
N SER A 28 -2.10 7.33 -13.09
CA SER A 28 -2.72 7.73 -14.36
C SER A 28 -1.75 7.69 -15.55
N VAL A 29 -0.45 7.93 -15.31
CA VAL A 29 0.58 7.93 -16.37
C VAL A 29 1.32 6.59 -16.51
N LEU A 30 1.16 5.69 -15.55
CA LEU A 30 1.74 4.33 -15.56
C LEU A 30 0.61 3.29 -15.58
N PRO A 31 -0.20 3.16 -16.65
CA PRO A 31 -1.35 2.26 -16.66
C PRO A 31 -0.92 0.79 -16.51
N VAL A 32 -1.73 0.04 -15.78
CA VAL A 32 -1.53 -1.40 -15.55
C VAL A 32 -2.82 -2.18 -15.81
N THR A 33 -2.68 -3.43 -16.25
CA THR A 33 -3.79 -4.33 -16.57
C THR A 33 -4.47 -4.78 -15.28
N VAL A 34 -5.75 -4.49 -15.10
CA VAL A 34 -6.46 -4.79 -13.84
C VAL A 34 -6.49 -6.31 -13.56
N GLU A 35 -6.59 -7.15 -14.59
CA GLU A 35 -6.69 -8.59 -14.46
C GLU A 35 -5.33 -9.30 -14.54
N PHE A 36 -5.17 -10.37 -13.76
CA PHE A 36 -4.03 -11.28 -13.86
C PHE A 36 -4.50 -12.67 -14.27
N THR A 37 -4.16 -13.09 -15.48
CA THR A 37 -4.41 -14.45 -15.97
C THR A 37 -3.08 -15.18 -16.18
N VAL A 38 -2.96 -16.38 -15.61
CA VAL A 38 -1.78 -17.24 -15.81
C VAL A 38 -1.76 -17.77 -17.23
N GLY A 39 -0.60 -17.75 -17.89
CA GLY A 39 -0.43 -18.27 -19.25
C GLY A 39 -0.84 -17.30 -20.37
N VAL A 40 -1.35 -16.12 -20.03
CA VAL A 40 -1.66 -15.07 -21.01
C VAL A 40 -0.43 -14.15 -21.16
N PRO A 41 0.06 -13.90 -22.40
CA PRO A 41 1.12 -12.93 -22.63
C PRO A 41 0.73 -11.54 -22.13
N ARG A 42 1.65 -10.87 -21.43
CA ARG A 42 1.46 -9.50 -20.93
C ARG A 42 2.37 -8.55 -21.65
N ASP A 43 1.94 -7.29 -21.72
CA ASP A 43 2.83 -6.20 -22.14
C ASP A 43 4.03 -6.15 -21.19
N PRO A 44 5.28 -6.26 -21.68
CA PRO A 44 6.47 -6.11 -20.85
C PRO A 44 6.51 -4.78 -20.08
N ALA A 45 5.85 -3.73 -20.57
CA ALA A 45 5.74 -2.45 -19.87
C ALA A 45 4.92 -2.55 -18.58
N ASP A 46 3.93 -3.46 -18.51
CA ASP A 46 3.06 -3.65 -17.34
C ASP A 46 3.87 -3.99 -16.09
N HIS A 47 4.87 -4.87 -16.25
CA HIS A 47 5.80 -5.22 -15.17
C HIS A 47 6.50 -3.99 -14.59
N TRP A 48 7.08 -3.16 -15.47
CA TRP A 48 7.82 -1.97 -15.06
C TRP A 48 6.91 -0.90 -14.46
N HIS A 49 5.71 -0.70 -15.01
CA HIS A 49 4.71 0.20 -14.44
C HIS A 49 4.31 -0.23 -13.04
N ARG A 50 4.05 -1.53 -12.83
CA ARG A 50 3.74 -2.09 -11.50
C ARG A 50 4.90 -1.94 -10.53
N LEU A 51 6.13 -2.14 -10.98
CA LEU A 51 7.32 -1.98 -10.15
C LEU A 51 7.48 -0.52 -9.68
N LEU A 52 7.30 0.44 -10.59
CA LEU A 52 7.36 1.87 -10.27
C LEU A 52 6.24 2.29 -9.31
N ARG A 53 5.01 1.80 -9.54
CA ARG A 53 3.90 1.97 -8.59
C ARG A 53 4.25 1.37 -7.23
N ALA A 54 4.87 0.19 -7.21
CA ALA A 54 5.29 -0.43 -5.96
C ALA A 54 6.35 0.36 -5.20
N PHE A 55 7.30 1.00 -5.89
CA PHE A 55 8.23 1.93 -5.24
C PHE A 55 7.52 3.11 -4.59
N ALA A 56 6.49 3.67 -5.24
CA ALA A 56 5.73 4.78 -4.70
C ALA A 56 4.89 4.37 -3.49
N LEU A 57 4.24 3.21 -3.54
CA LEU A 57 3.37 2.69 -2.49
C LEU A 57 4.13 2.21 -1.25
N ARG A 58 5.37 1.72 -1.39
CA ARG A 58 6.11 1.10 -0.28
C ARG A 58 6.23 2.01 0.96
N LYS A 59 6.30 3.32 0.76
CA LYS A 59 6.42 4.32 1.84
C LYS A 59 5.20 4.33 2.76
N LEU A 60 4.03 3.97 2.22
CA LEU A 60 2.77 3.92 2.98
C LEU A 60 2.62 2.62 3.78
N VAL A 61 3.49 1.63 3.57
CA VAL A 61 3.47 0.36 4.31
C VAL A 61 4.75 0.09 5.11
N SER A 62 5.83 0.81 4.84
CA SER A 62 7.12 0.63 5.51
C SER A 62 7.11 1.22 6.93
N ALA A 63 7.35 0.39 7.95
CA ALA A 63 7.15 0.72 9.37
C ALA A 63 7.89 1.98 9.90
N ASN A 64 8.93 2.44 9.20
CA ASN A 64 9.81 3.52 9.67
C ASN A 64 9.35 4.93 9.26
N ASP A 65 8.32 5.05 8.43
CA ASP A 65 7.83 6.36 7.96
C ASP A 65 6.79 6.97 8.90
N HIS A 66 6.68 8.31 8.88
CA HIS A 66 5.70 9.05 9.67
C HIS A 66 4.25 8.84 9.20
N VAL A 67 4.09 8.42 7.94
CA VAL A 67 2.81 8.09 7.30
C VAL A 67 2.87 6.66 6.81
N THR A 68 2.23 5.78 7.56
CA THR A 68 1.94 4.41 7.14
C THR A 68 0.45 4.16 7.32
N VAL A 69 -0.11 3.19 6.61
CA VAL A 69 -1.52 2.75 6.76
C VAL A 69 -1.86 2.54 8.24
N VAL A 70 -0.99 1.87 8.99
CA VAL A 70 -1.19 1.65 10.44
C VAL A 70 -1.27 2.97 11.21
N ARG A 71 -0.35 3.91 10.96
CA ARG A 71 -0.35 5.21 11.65
C ARG A 71 -1.51 6.11 11.23
N VAL A 72 -1.99 5.98 10.00
CA VAL A 72 -3.18 6.67 9.49
C VAL A 72 -4.43 6.16 10.20
N VAL A 73 -4.61 4.83 10.28
CA VAL A 73 -5.70 4.20 11.04
C VAL A 73 -5.64 4.61 12.51
N GLN A 74 -4.46 4.63 13.14
CA GLN A 74 -4.29 5.11 14.52
C GLN A 74 -4.68 6.58 14.70
N SER A 75 -4.51 7.40 13.64
CA SER A 75 -4.90 8.81 13.68
C SER A 75 -6.41 8.98 13.54
N LEU A 76 -7.04 8.14 12.71
CA LEU A 76 -8.50 8.04 12.65
C LEU A 76 -9.08 7.55 13.99
N ASP A 77 -8.49 6.54 14.63
CA ASP A 77 -8.90 6.07 15.97
C ASP A 77 -8.83 7.20 17.01
N ALA A 78 -7.76 7.97 17.00
CA ALA A 78 -7.53 9.03 17.98
C ALA A 78 -8.50 10.21 17.79
N LEU A 79 -8.82 10.55 16.53
CA LEU A 79 -9.71 11.67 16.21
C LEU A 79 -11.19 11.27 16.25
N MET A 80 -11.52 10.00 15.97
CA MET A 80 -12.88 9.53 15.72
C MET A 80 -13.11 8.07 16.14
N PRO A 81 -12.98 7.74 17.44
CA PRO A 81 -13.00 6.35 17.90
C PRO A 81 -14.31 5.60 17.56
N GLU A 82 -15.47 6.26 17.67
CA GLU A 82 -16.78 5.63 17.39
C GLU A 82 -17.00 5.36 15.90
N ARG A 83 -16.49 6.25 15.03
CA ARG A 83 -16.70 6.19 13.59
C ARG A 83 -15.66 5.35 12.87
N ASN A 84 -14.46 5.20 13.46
CA ASN A 84 -13.45 4.32 12.92
C ASN A 84 -13.86 2.84 13.00
N GLU A 85 -14.63 2.44 14.01
CA GLU A 85 -15.16 1.08 14.08
C GLU A 85 -16.16 0.80 12.94
N GLN A 86 -16.97 1.79 12.57
CA GLN A 86 -17.82 1.72 11.38
C GLN A 86 -16.99 1.64 10.10
N ILE A 87 -15.97 2.49 9.96
CA ILE A 87 -15.05 2.49 8.81
C ILE A 87 -14.31 1.13 8.69
N ARG A 88 -13.89 0.53 9.81
CA ARG A 88 -13.33 -0.84 9.84
C ARG A 88 -14.34 -1.90 9.43
N SER A 89 -15.58 -1.78 9.89
CA SER A 89 -16.69 -2.68 9.52
C SER A 89 -16.99 -2.59 8.02
N GLU A 90 -17.00 -1.38 7.46
CA GLU A 90 -17.21 -1.13 6.02
C GLU A 90 -16.02 -1.61 5.17
N MET A 91 -14.77 -1.42 5.62
CA MET A 91 -13.60 -2.02 4.96
C MET A 91 -13.63 -3.55 4.99
N ARG A 92 -14.16 -4.17 6.06
CA ARG A 92 -14.34 -5.62 6.16
C ARG A 92 -15.57 -6.14 5.37
N GLY A 93 -16.60 -5.31 5.19
CA GLY A 93 -17.88 -5.68 4.58
C GLY A 93 -18.05 -5.31 3.11
N GLY A 94 -17.37 -4.28 2.63
CA GLY A 94 -17.46 -3.76 1.25
C GLY A 94 -16.37 -4.29 0.30
N GLY A 95 -15.26 -4.79 0.83
CA GLY A 95 -14.26 -5.55 0.10
C GLY A 95 -14.52 -7.03 0.32
N GLY A 96 -15.06 -7.73 -0.67
CA GLY A 96 -15.40 -9.15 -0.55
C GLY A 96 -14.24 -9.98 0.00
N GLY A 97 -14.38 -10.48 1.22
CA GLY A 97 -13.77 -11.71 1.76
C GLY A 97 -12.26 -11.93 1.60
N GLY A 98 -11.49 -10.95 1.15
CA GLY A 98 -10.06 -11.04 0.94
C GLY A 98 -9.37 -10.39 2.11
N ASN A 99 -8.76 -11.19 2.98
CA ASN A 99 -7.75 -10.72 3.92
C ASN A 99 -6.87 -9.65 3.24
N ALA A 100 -6.91 -8.41 3.75
CA ALA A 100 -6.00 -7.32 3.43
C ALA A 100 -4.53 -7.59 3.86
N GLY A 101 -4.14 -8.87 3.91
CA GLY A 101 -2.82 -9.39 4.23
C GLY A 101 -2.61 -10.85 3.81
N SER A 102 -3.50 -11.43 2.99
CA SER A 102 -3.34 -12.82 2.58
C SER A 102 -4.00 -13.05 1.23
N ALA A 103 -3.26 -12.71 0.16
CA ALA A 103 -3.15 -13.69 -0.91
C ALA A 103 -2.35 -14.87 -0.32
N ALA A 104 -3.02 -15.75 0.43
CA ALA A 104 -2.45 -17.04 0.80
C ALA A 104 -2.13 -17.74 -0.51
N PHE A 105 -0.85 -17.79 -0.87
CA PHE A 105 -0.38 -18.83 -1.76
C PHE A 105 -0.69 -20.15 -1.06
N GLY A 106 -1.50 -20.99 -1.71
CA GLY A 106 -2.13 -22.15 -1.09
C GLY A 106 -1.21 -22.97 -0.19
N ASP A 107 -1.78 -23.33 0.96
CA ASP A 107 -1.34 -24.37 1.88
C ASP A 107 -0.90 -25.61 1.08
N GLY A 108 0.41 -25.83 0.90
CA GLY A 108 0.88 -26.93 0.05
C GLY A 108 2.36 -26.98 -0.30
N ALA A 109 3.13 -25.91 -0.13
CA ALA A 109 4.58 -25.96 -0.31
C ALA A 109 5.27 -25.05 0.70
N GLY A 110 5.57 -25.61 1.88
CA GLY A 110 6.24 -24.93 3.00
C GLY A 110 7.63 -24.39 2.66
N GLY A 111 7.67 -23.30 1.92
CA GLY A 111 8.76 -22.34 1.87
C GLY A 111 8.54 -21.25 2.93
N PRO A 112 9.60 -20.53 3.35
CA PRO A 112 9.52 -19.56 4.45
C PRO A 112 8.74 -18.26 4.15
N TYR A 113 7.85 -18.24 3.15
CA TYR A 113 7.14 -17.03 2.70
C TYR A 113 5.68 -17.37 2.37
N ASP A 114 4.76 -16.93 3.23
CA ASP A 114 3.33 -17.20 3.07
C ASP A 114 2.57 -16.05 2.38
N HIS A 115 3.22 -14.90 2.12
CA HIS A 115 2.54 -13.66 1.76
C HIS A 115 3.20 -12.86 0.61
N ALA A 116 2.36 -12.22 -0.22
CA ALA A 116 2.77 -11.47 -1.42
C ALA A 116 3.60 -10.20 -1.14
N ASP A 117 3.46 -9.64 0.06
CA ASP A 117 4.26 -8.53 0.56
C ASP A 117 5.72 -8.91 0.74
N ASP A 118 6.02 -10.05 1.35
CA ASP A 118 7.40 -10.51 1.56
C ASP A 118 8.13 -10.70 0.22
N ILE A 119 7.45 -11.33 -0.74
CA ILE A 119 8.01 -11.54 -2.09
C ILE A 119 8.25 -10.19 -2.78
N THR A 120 7.27 -9.29 -2.73
CA THR A 120 7.39 -7.97 -3.36
C THR A 120 8.52 -7.16 -2.73
N LEU A 121 8.59 -7.10 -1.40
CA LEU A 121 9.63 -6.35 -0.69
C LEU A 121 11.03 -6.96 -0.90
N ASP A 122 11.16 -8.29 -0.99
CA ASP A 122 12.42 -8.93 -1.36
C ASP A 122 12.89 -8.46 -2.75
N VAL A 123 11.99 -8.44 -3.73
CA VAL A 123 12.32 -7.95 -5.09
C VAL A 123 12.71 -6.47 -5.07
N LEU A 124 11.92 -5.61 -4.43
CA LEU A 124 12.20 -4.16 -4.40
C LEU A 124 13.55 -3.87 -3.72
N TYR A 125 13.79 -4.44 -2.54
CA TYR A 125 14.99 -4.12 -1.76
C TYR A 125 16.24 -4.86 -2.23
N GLY A 126 16.08 -6.11 -2.69
CA GLY A 126 17.18 -6.92 -3.19
C GLY A 126 17.66 -6.48 -4.57
N SER A 127 16.75 -6.27 -5.51
CA SER A 127 17.11 -6.05 -6.91
C SER A 127 17.16 -4.58 -7.34
N TYR A 128 16.45 -3.68 -6.66
CA TYR A 128 16.24 -2.32 -7.19
C TYR A 128 16.55 -1.14 -6.25
N LEU A 129 16.38 -1.28 -4.94
CA LEU A 129 16.52 -0.14 -4.01
C LEU A 129 17.83 -0.13 -3.23
N HIS A 130 18.18 -1.22 -2.55
CA HIS A 130 19.25 -1.21 -1.54
C HIS A 130 20.37 -2.21 -1.82
N GLY A 131 20.21 -3.07 -2.84
CA GLY A 131 21.19 -4.13 -3.12
C GLY A 131 21.35 -5.08 -1.94
N ASP A 132 20.27 -5.31 -1.18
CA ASP A 132 20.25 -6.23 -0.05
C ASP A 132 20.52 -7.65 -0.56
N TYR A 133 21.71 -8.18 -0.28
CA TYR A 133 22.18 -9.44 -0.83
C TYR A 133 21.28 -10.61 -0.44
N ASP A 134 20.79 -10.64 0.80
CA ASP A 134 19.95 -11.74 1.28
C ASP A 134 18.59 -11.72 0.56
N LYS A 135 18.01 -10.53 0.40
CA LYS A 135 16.77 -10.33 -0.37
C LYS A 135 16.96 -10.65 -1.85
N TRP A 136 18.08 -10.21 -2.42
CA TRP A 136 18.45 -10.50 -3.80
C TRP A 136 18.58 -12.01 -4.04
N ALA A 137 19.32 -12.72 -3.19
CA ALA A 137 19.53 -14.16 -3.30
C ALA A 137 18.20 -14.92 -3.22
N ARG A 138 17.29 -14.48 -2.34
CA ARG A 138 15.95 -15.05 -2.23
C ARG A 138 15.07 -14.77 -3.44
N SER A 139 15.09 -13.55 -3.99
CA SER A 139 14.35 -13.23 -5.22
C SER A 139 14.81 -14.11 -6.38
N ARG A 140 16.13 -14.26 -6.56
CA ARG A 140 16.72 -15.08 -7.65
C ARG A 140 16.42 -16.57 -7.56
N ALA A 141 16.10 -17.09 -6.38
CA ALA A 141 15.73 -18.50 -6.21
C ALA A 141 14.28 -18.81 -6.63
N ARG A 142 13.47 -17.79 -6.94
CA ARG A 142 12.03 -17.94 -7.21
C ARG A 142 11.73 -17.98 -8.71
N PRO A 143 10.72 -18.76 -9.14
CA PRO A 143 10.20 -18.63 -10.49
C PRO A 143 9.58 -17.25 -10.70
N GLN A 144 9.91 -16.62 -11.83
CA GLN A 144 9.45 -15.26 -12.19
C GLN A 144 7.92 -15.09 -12.07
N LEU A 145 7.14 -16.14 -12.37
CA LEU A 145 5.68 -16.11 -12.24
C LEU A 145 5.21 -15.74 -10.83
N TYR A 146 5.87 -16.24 -9.78
CA TYR A 146 5.49 -15.92 -8.40
C TYR A 146 5.78 -14.46 -8.06
N GLU A 147 6.87 -13.90 -8.59
CA GLU A 147 7.19 -12.48 -8.41
C GLU A 147 6.16 -11.59 -9.10
N GLU A 148 5.76 -11.94 -10.32
CA GLU A 148 4.72 -11.21 -11.07
C GLU A 148 3.35 -11.28 -10.38
N MET A 149 2.97 -12.46 -9.86
CA MET A 149 1.75 -12.63 -9.08
C MET A 149 1.77 -11.81 -7.79
N ALA A 150 2.89 -11.87 -7.06
CA ALA A 150 3.07 -11.15 -5.82
C ALA A 150 3.01 -9.63 -6.05
N LEU A 151 3.73 -9.12 -7.06
CA LEU A 151 3.73 -7.71 -7.42
C LEU A 151 2.33 -7.24 -7.85
N TRP A 152 1.62 -8.03 -8.66
CA TRP A 152 0.24 -7.73 -9.05
C TRP A 152 -0.67 -7.65 -7.82
N SER A 153 -0.67 -8.69 -6.98
CA SER A 153 -1.55 -8.77 -5.82
C SER A 153 -1.24 -7.66 -4.81
N TRP A 154 0.04 -7.41 -4.54
CA TRP A 154 0.46 -6.43 -3.57
C TRP A 154 0.09 -5.01 -3.99
N VAL A 155 0.35 -4.62 -5.26
CA VAL A 155 -0.02 -3.29 -5.75
C VAL A 155 -1.53 -3.10 -5.68
N THR A 156 -2.31 -4.04 -6.21
CA THR A 156 -3.78 -3.95 -6.22
C THR A 156 -4.36 -3.85 -4.81
N ASN A 157 -3.85 -4.65 -3.87
CA ASN A 157 -4.33 -4.64 -2.49
C ASN A 157 -3.99 -3.34 -1.77
N VAL A 158 -2.75 -2.84 -1.91
CA VAL A 158 -2.35 -1.59 -1.27
C VAL A 158 -3.12 -0.41 -1.88
N GLU A 159 -3.33 -0.38 -3.20
CA GLU A 159 -4.16 0.63 -3.87
C GLU A 159 -5.59 0.66 -3.30
N ALA A 160 -6.24 -0.50 -3.19
CA ALA A 160 -7.58 -0.59 -2.61
C ALA A 160 -7.64 0.00 -1.19
N ILE A 161 -6.69 -0.39 -0.33
CA ILE A 161 -6.61 0.08 1.05
C ILE A 161 -6.43 1.60 1.11
N ILE A 162 -5.49 2.17 0.34
CA ILE A 162 -5.20 3.61 0.43
C ILE A 162 -6.34 4.45 -0.15
N TYR A 163 -7.03 3.97 -1.19
CA TYR A 163 -8.17 4.67 -1.77
C TYR A 163 -9.41 4.60 -0.87
N ASP A 164 -9.67 3.46 -0.24
CA ASP A 164 -10.75 3.34 0.74
C ASP A 164 -10.49 4.25 1.95
N LEU A 165 -9.25 4.26 2.47
CA LEU A 165 -8.87 5.18 3.55
C LEU A 165 -8.97 6.65 3.13
N GLN A 166 -8.52 7.00 1.93
CA GLN A 166 -8.65 8.35 1.38
C GLN A 166 -10.12 8.78 1.35
N ARG A 167 -11.00 7.94 0.80
CA ARG A 167 -12.44 8.19 0.76
C ARG A 167 -12.99 8.39 2.17
N SER A 168 -12.72 7.48 3.10
CA SER A 168 -13.20 7.61 4.48
C SER A 168 -12.74 8.89 5.16
N ILE A 169 -11.48 9.32 4.96
CA ILE A 169 -10.96 10.59 5.50
C ILE A 169 -11.68 11.81 4.90
N LEU A 170 -11.93 11.78 3.58
CA LEU A 170 -12.62 12.86 2.89
C LEU A 170 -14.08 12.97 3.34
N ASP A 171 -14.79 11.84 3.45
CA ASP A 171 -16.19 11.80 3.90
C ASP A 171 -16.34 12.42 5.28
N VAL A 172 -15.49 12.03 6.24
CA VAL A 172 -15.57 12.56 7.61
C VAL A 172 -15.14 14.03 7.72
N ARG A 173 -14.25 14.50 6.82
CA ARG A 173 -13.86 15.91 6.72
C ARG A 173 -15.03 16.74 6.17
N ASP A 174 -15.65 16.28 5.10
CA ASP A 174 -16.72 17.01 4.41
C ASP A 174 -18.00 17.09 5.27
N GLU A 175 -18.20 16.13 6.17
CA GLU A 175 -19.22 16.20 7.23
C GLU A 175 -18.86 17.10 8.42
N GLY A 176 -17.66 17.66 8.45
CA GLY A 176 -17.17 18.50 9.54
C GLY A 176 -16.81 17.75 10.81
N THR A 177 -16.61 16.42 10.75
CA THR A 177 -16.23 15.62 11.93
C THR A 177 -14.76 15.79 12.30
N ILE A 178 -13.91 16.04 11.30
CA ILE A 178 -12.50 16.43 11.49
C ILE A 178 -12.22 17.75 10.80
N ILE A 179 -11.41 18.58 11.45
CA ILE A 179 -10.85 19.79 10.86
C ILE A 179 -9.39 19.48 10.54
N LEU A 180 -9.08 19.37 9.25
CA LEU A 180 -7.70 19.27 8.80
C LEU A 180 -7.14 20.69 8.64
N PRO A 181 -5.87 20.94 9.02
CA PRO A 181 -5.26 22.23 8.78
C PRO A 181 -5.26 22.54 7.28
N ASP A 182 -5.46 23.80 6.93
CA ASP A 182 -5.08 24.28 5.60
C ASP A 182 -3.61 23.91 5.40
N GLY A 183 -3.27 23.38 4.22
CA GLY A 183 -1.94 22.84 3.95
C GLY A 183 -0.81 23.82 4.29
N PRO A 184 0.47 23.40 4.28
CA PRO A 184 1.59 24.28 4.57
C PRO A 184 1.65 25.43 3.55
N GLY A 185 0.92 26.53 3.79
CA GLY A 185 0.69 27.63 2.85
C GLY A 185 -0.70 28.27 2.95
N ALA A 186 -1.05 28.83 4.11
CA ALA A 186 -1.94 29.99 4.22
C ALA A 186 -1.13 31.21 4.66
#